data_AF-A0A520JIV1-F1
#
_entry.id   AF-A0A520JIV1-F1
#
_cell.length_a   1.000
_cell.length_b   1.000
_cell.length_c   1.000
_cell.angle_alpha   90.00
_cell.angle_beta   90.00
_cell.angle_gamma   90.00
#
_symmetry.space_group_name_H-M   'P 1'
#
loop_
_entity.id
_entity.type
_entity.pdbx_description
1 polymer ?
#
loop_
_entity_poly.entity_id
_entity_poly.type
_entity_poly.pdbx_seq_one_letter_code
_entity_poly.pdbx_strand_id
1 'polypeptide(L)' 'MSSFDLRRFVAHGFGGHGKALGLHFHAEGPGWVELALPYDARLIGDPGRGVLASGPIVTMMDMATSLSVWV' A
#
# COMPACT_ATOMS: atom_id res chain seq x y z
N MET A 1 25.44 -9.53 -4.83
CA MET A 1 24.07 -9.29 -5.32
C MET A 1 23.84 -7.79 -5.40
N SER A 2 23.32 -7.26 -6.51
CA SER A 2 22.81 -5.88 -6.53
C SER A 2 21.75 -5.77 -5.45
N SER A 3 21.85 -4.80 -4.54
CA SER A 3 20.75 -4.53 -3.61
C SER A 3 19.53 -4.08 -4.43
N PHE A 4 18.35 -4.51 -4.02
CA PHE A 4 17.10 -4.01 -4.60
C PHE A 4 16.95 -2.53 -4.23
N ASP A 5 16.64 -1.68 -5.21
CA ASP A 5 16.38 -0.25 -4.99
C ASP A 5 14.86 -0.04 -4.87
N LEU A 6 14.37 -0.08 -3.64
CA LEU A 6 12.94 0.05 -3.34
C LEU A 6 12.37 1.39 -3.83
N ARG A 7 13.11 2.49 -3.62
CA ARG A 7 12.68 3.83 -4.05
C ARG A 7 12.49 3.90 -5.56
N ARG A 8 13.42 3.35 -6.32
CA ARG A 8 13.31 3.31 -7.78
C ARG A 8 12.15 2.43 -8.23
N PHE A 9 11.89 1.32 -7.55
CA PHE A 9 10.75 0.45 -7.84
C PHE A 9 9.41 1.16 -7.61
N VAL A 10 9.22 1.78 -6.44
CA VAL A 10 7.95 2.46 -6.10
C VAL A 10 7.74 3.77 -6.86
N ALA A 11 8.80 4.38 -7.40
CA ALA A 11 8.69 5.58 -8.25
C ALA A 11 7.90 5.33 -9.55
N HIS A 12 7.75 4.07 -9.98
CA HIS A 12 6.89 3.70 -11.11
C HIS A 12 5.40 3.63 -10.73
N GLY A 13 5.08 3.78 -9.43
CA GLY A 13 3.73 3.69 -8.89
C GLY A 13 3.23 2.25 -8.77
N PHE A 14 2.10 2.08 -8.11
CA PHE A 14 1.44 0.78 -8.00
C PHE A 14 0.59 0.49 -9.23
N GLY A 15 0.66 -0.74 -9.73
CA GLY A 15 -0.23 -1.27 -10.76
C GLY A 15 -1.43 -2.03 -10.17
N GLY A 16 -2.29 -2.57 -11.04
CA GLY A 16 -3.37 -3.50 -10.66
C GLY A 16 -4.23 -3.02 -9.49
N HIS A 17 -4.40 -3.89 -8.49
CA HIS A 17 -5.17 -3.58 -7.28
C HIS A 17 -4.63 -2.36 -6.52
N GLY A 18 -3.30 -2.21 -6.40
CA GLY A 18 -2.72 -1.06 -5.70
C GLY A 18 -3.08 0.28 -6.36
N LYS A 19 -3.11 0.31 -7.70
CA LYS A 19 -3.63 1.47 -8.45
C LYS A 19 -5.11 1.71 -8.21
N ALA A 20 -5.91 0.65 -8.27
CA ALA A 20 -7.37 0.73 -8.12
C ALA A 20 -7.77 1.25 -6.73
N LEU A 21 -7.01 0.87 -5.70
CA LEU A 21 -7.18 1.31 -4.32
C LEU A 21 -6.59 2.69 -4.02
N GLY A 22 -5.81 3.27 -4.94
CA GLY A 22 -5.13 4.55 -4.71
C GLY A 22 -4.03 4.46 -3.66
N LEU A 23 -3.31 3.35 -3.60
CA LEU A 23 -2.18 3.19 -2.67
C LEU A 23 -1.00 4.07 -3.10
N HIS A 24 -0.29 4.61 -2.11
CA HIS A 24 0.90 5.43 -2.33
C HIS A 24 2.02 5.03 -1.37
N PHE A 25 3.25 5.05 -1.86
CA PHE A 25 4.42 4.90 -0.99
C PHE A 25 4.57 6.15 -0.13
N HIS A 26 4.76 5.97 1.17
CA HIS A 26 4.90 7.08 2.11
C HIS A 26 6.35 7.21 2.59
N ALA A 27 6.89 6.13 3.16
CA ALA A 27 8.24 6.11 3.71
C ALA A 27 8.80 4.69 3.82
N GLU A 28 10.08 4.58 4.14
CA GLU A 28 10.77 3.32 4.43
C GLU A 28 11.89 3.56 5.46
N GLY A 29 12.33 2.48 6.10
CA GLY A 29 13.51 2.43 6.94
C GLY A 29 13.95 0.98 7.18
N PRO A 30 14.91 0.73 8.09
CA PRO A 30 15.44 -0.61 8.31
C PRO A 30 14.35 -1.61 8.73
N GLY A 31 14.04 -2.57 7.85
CA GLY A 31 13.02 -3.60 8.08
C GLY A 31 11.57 -3.11 8.08
N TRP A 32 11.27 -1.91 7.57
CA TRP A 32 9.89 -1.42 7.49
C TRP A 32 9.61 -0.53 6.28
N VAL A 33 8.36 -0.60 5.82
CA VAL A 33 7.80 0.26 4.76
C VAL A 33 6.46 0.80 5.24
N GLU A 34 6.20 2.06 4.93
CA GLU A 34 4.92 2.72 5.16
C GLU A 34 4.24 3.00 3.81
N LEU A 35 3.00 2.53 3.70
CA LEU A 35 2.10 2.81 2.59
C LEU A 35 0.91 3.62 3.10
N ALA A 36 0.43 4.55 2.28
CA ALA A 36 -0.79 5.28 2.53
C ALA A 36 -1.95 4.69 1.72
N LEU A 37 -3.06 4.42 2.40
CA LEU A 37 -4.38 4.17 1.80
C LEU A 37 -5.28 5.37 2.12
N PRO A 38 -5.43 6.32 1.19
CA PRO A 38 -6.35 7.44 1.38
C PRO A 38 -7.78 6.92 1.60
N TYR A 39 -8.52 7.61 2.47
CA TYR A 39 -9.94 7.33 2.61
C TYR A 39 -10.66 7.64 1.28
N ASP A 40 -11.40 6.66 0.77
CA ASP A 40 -12.17 6.79 -0.45
C ASP A 40 -13.55 6.16 -0.24
N ALA A 41 -14.61 6.93 -0.51
CA ALA A 41 -15.99 6.48 -0.32
C ALA A 41 -16.34 5.25 -1.18
N ARG A 42 -15.63 5.02 -2.29
CA ARG A 42 -15.80 3.84 -3.15
C ARG A 42 -15.34 2.54 -2.48
N LEU A 43 -14.55 2.64 -1.41
CA LEU A 43 -13.97 1.52 -0.67
C LEU A 43 -14.72 1.21 0.63
N ILE A 44 -15.83 1.90 0.92
CA ILE A 44 -16.67 1.69 2.11
C ILE A 44 -17.38 0.33 2.02
N GLY A 45 -17.25 -0.48 3.05
CA GLY A 45 -17.98 -1.75 3.22
C GLY A 45 -19.29 -1.60 3.98
N ASP A 46 -19.39 -0.62 4.89
CA ASP A 46 -20.62 -0.27 5.62
C ASP A 46 -20.99 1.20 5.33
N PRO A 47 -21.86 1.47 4.33
CA PRO A 47 -22.26 2.82 3.94
C PRO A 47 -22.93 3.62 5.05
N GLY A 48 -23.63 2.95 5.99
CA GLY A 48 -24.32 3.62 7.09
C GLY A 48 -23.36 4.17 8.15
N ARG A 49 -22.14 3.64 8.22
CA ARG A 49 -21.12 4.04 9.20
C ARG A 49 -19.88 4.70 8.57
N GLY A 50 -19.74 4.65 7.25
CA GLY A 50 -18.54 5.15 6.56
C GLY A 50 -17.30 4.29 6.82
N VAL A 51 -17.47 3.02 7.18
CA VAL A 51 -16.34 2.14 7.52
C VAL A 51 -15.77 1.51 6.26
N LEU A 52 -14.46 1.63 6.05
CA LEU A 52 -13.74 0.99 4.96
C LEU A 52 -13.89 -0.53 5.02
N ALA A 53 -14.04 -1.17 3.86
CA ALA A 53 -13.96 -2.61 3.77
C ALA A 53 -12.58 -3.10 4.22
N SER A 54 -12.52 -4.30 4.81
CA SER A 54 -11.26 -4.90 5.26
C SER A 54 -10.33 -5.24 4.09
N GLY A 55 -10.87 -5.56 2.91
CA GLY A 55 -10.10 -5.91 1.71
C GLY A 55 -8.99 -4.90 1.38
N PRO A 56 -9.31 -3.62 1.13
CA PRO A 56 -8.32 -2.57 0.92
C PRO A 56 -7.23 -2.48 1.99
N ILE A 57 -7.61 -2.65 3.26
CA ILE A 57 -6.68 -2.60 4.40
C ILE A 57 -5.72 -3.79 4.38
N VAL A 58 -6.24 -5.01 4.17
CA VAL A 58 -5.43 -6.23 4.11
C VAL A 58 -4.53 -6.21 2.88
N THR A 59 -5.00 -5.71 1.73
CA THR A 59 -4.15 -5.52 0.54
C THR A 59 -3.00 -4.53 0.81
N MET A 60 -3.26 -3.42 1.50
CA MET A 60 -2.21 -2.49 1.91
C MET A 60 -1.18 -3.18 2.83
N MET A 61 -1.65 -3.94 3.83
CA MET A 61 -0.76 -4.67 4.75
C MET A 61 0.11 -5.68 4.01
N ASP A 62 -0.46 -6.50 3.12
CA ASP A 62 0.25 -7.49 2.32
C ASP A 62 1.36 -6.86 1.46
N MET A 63 1.04 -5.75 0.79
CA MET A 63 2.03 -5.01 0.01
C MET A 63 3.12 -4.39 0.88
N ALA A 64 2.77 -3.77 2.01
CA ALA A 64 3.74 -3.18 2.91
C ALA A 64 4.73 -4.24 3.43
N THR A 65 4.23 -5.41 3.84
CA THR A 65 5.09 -6.52 4.27
C THR A 65 5.94 -7.07 3.12
N SER A 66 5.39 -7.18 1.91
CA SER A 66 6.13 -7.66 0.74
C SER A 66 7.28 -6.74 0.34
N LEU A 67 7.13 -5.43 0.52
CA LEU A 67 8.19 -4.46 0.24
C LEU A 67 9.21 -4.41 1.39
N SER A 68 8.77 -4.56 2.64
CA SER A 68 9.64 -4.48 3.83
C SER A 68 10.77 -5.51 3.88
N VAL A 69 10.61 -6.66 3.22
CA VAL A 69 11.68 -7.69 3.17
C VAL A 69 12.89 -7.26 2.34
N TRP A 70 12.80 -6.14 1.62
CA TRP A 70 13.86 -5.62 0.76
C TRP A 70 14.59 -4.40 1.37
N VAL A 71 14.21 -3.96 2.58
CA VAL A 71 14.80 -2.81 3.30
C VAL A 71 15.32 -3.16 4.68
#